data_AF-A0A7S2DYN1-F1
#
_entry.id   AF-A0A7S2DYN1-F1
#
_cell.length_a   1.000
_cell.length_b   1.000
_cell.length_c   1.000
_cell.angle_alpha   90.00
_cell.angle_beta   90.00
_cell.angle_gamma   90.00
#
_symmetry.space_group_name_H-M   'P 1'
#
loop_
_entity.id
_entity.type
_entity.pdbx_description
1 polymer ?
#
loop_
_entity_poly.entity_id
_entity_poly.type
_entity_poly.pdbx_seq_one_letter_code
_entity_poly.pdbx_strand_id
1 'polypeptide(L)'
;MAQSGEHSGRNISFSPEKDVRYVRNLQQISDDEKAYLWSSDKERDDTMHSILKTVRMIQMNGKKTRRCIRGIEQYIFPEFTEQKKINKDCVLLAVLQEQDRQKTLGIYDPEELRNASKSASEWARNLALKDGAEDAKEVSLH
;
A
#
# COMPACT_ATOMS: atom_id res chain seq x y z
N MET A 1 -16.30 50.23 -3.41
CA MET A 1 -17.04 49.43 -2.42
C MET A 1 -16.79 47.96 -2.74
N ALA A 2 -15.82 47.34 -2.06
CA ALA A 2 -15.50 45.93 -2.26
C ALA A 2 -16.45 45.09 -1.40
N GLN A 3 -17.23 44.20 -2.03
CA GLN A 3 -18.09 43.25 -1.33
C GLN A 3 -17.19 42.14 -0.78
N SER A 4 -17.08 42.09 0.55
CA SER A 4 -16.45 41.00 1.29
C SER A 4 -17.29 39.74 1.14
N GLY A 5 -16.82 38.82 0.30
CA GLY A 5 -17.40 37.47 0.20
C GLY A 5 -17.16 36.72 1.50
N GLU A 6 -18.23 36.33 2.18
CA GLU A 6 -18.17 35.44 3.33
C GLU A 6 -17.66 34.07 2.89
N HIS A 7 -16.42 33.74 3.25
CA HIS A 7 -15.93 32.38 3.17
C HIS A 7 -16.62 31.54 4.25
N SER A 8 -17.77 30.96 3.89
CA SER A 8 -18.38 29.86 4.65
C SER A 8 -17.40 28.69 4.69
N GLY A 9 -16.61 28.62 5.77
CA GLY A 9 -15.76 27.48 6.06
C GLY A 9 -16.64 26.25 6.22
N ARG A 10 -16.65 25.36 5.21
CA ARG A 10 -17.32 24.07 5.31
C ARG A 10 -16.61 23.27 6.41
N ASN A 11 -17.24 23.13 7.56
CA ASN A 11 -16.83 22.18 8.57
C ASN A 11 -17.02 20.77 8.01
N ILE A 12 -15.91 20.07 7.77
CA ILE A 12 -15.90 18.63 7.52
C ILE A 12 -16.23 17.96 8.85
N SER A 13 -17.51 17.61 9.08
CA SER A 13 -17.86 16.75 10.21
C SER A 13 -17.71 15.29 9.79
N PHE A 14 -16.92 14.54 10.55
CA PHE A 14 -16.93 13.10 10.47
C PHE A 14 -18.19 12.62 11.20
N SER A 15 -19.06 11.86 10.52
CA SER A 15 -20.19 11.21 11.19
C SER A 15 -19.66 10.42 12.40
N PRO A 16 -20.17 10.65 13.62
CA PRO A 16 -19.72 9.95 14.82
C PRO A 16 -20.05 8.45 14.80
N GLU A 17 -20.89 8.00 13.87
CA GLU A 17 -21.40 6.63 13.75
C GLU A 17 -20.62 5.78 12.72
N LYS A 18 -19.32 6.02 12.54
CA LYS A 18 -18.50 5.08 11.75
C LYS A 18 -18.17 3.88 12.62
N ASP A 19 -18.55 2.69 12.17
CA ASP A 19 -18.13 1.40 12.73
C ASP A 19 -16.61 1.24 12.52
N VAL A 20 -15.83 1.80 13.45
CA VAL A 20 -14.37 1.70 13.44
C VAL A 20 -14.00 0.40 14.15
N ARG A 21 -13.60 -0.60 13.37
CA ARG A 21 -12.99 -1.82 13.93
C ARG A 21 -11.55 -1.50 14.34
N TYR A 22 -11.32 -1.42 15.65
CA TYR A 22 -9.98 -1.33 16.20
C TYR A 22 -9.25 -2.65 15.97
N VAL A 23 -8.23 -2.61 15.11
CA VAL A 23 -7.29 -3.72 14.96
C VAL A 23 -6.26 -3.60 16.08
N ARG A 24 -6.25 -4.55 17.01
CA ARG A 24 -5.25 -4.60 18.09
C ARG A 24 -3.88 -4.89 17.49
N ASN A 25 -2.84 -4.26 18.03
CA ASN A 25 -1.47 -4.63 17.69
C ASN A 25 -1.20 -6.05 18.22
N LEU A 26 -0.48 -6.88 17.47
CA LEU A 26 -0.06 -8.23 17.90
C LEU A 26 0.69 -8.23 19.24
N GLN A 27 1.38 -7.14 19.57
CA GLN A 27 2.09 -6.93 20.84
C GLN A 27 1.14 -6.74 22.04
N GLN A 28 -0.14 -6.45 21.78
CA GLN A 28 -1.17 -6.21 22.79
C GLN A 28 -2.06 -7.45 23.02
N ILE A 29 -1.72 -8.58 22.41
CA ILE A 29 -2.44 -9.85 22.56
C ILE A 29 -1.92 -10.54 23.82
N SER A 30 -2.84 -10.95 24.69
CA SER A 30 -2.52 -11.70 25.91
C SER A 30 -1.92 -13.07 25.60
N ASP A 31 -1.16 -13.64 26.53
CA ASP A 31 -0.56 -14.97 26.33
C ASP A 31 -1.62 -16.07 26.16
N ASP A 32 -2.78 -15.92 26.80
CA ASP A 32 -3.93 -16.82 26.61
C ASP A 32 -4.53 -16.71 25.20
N GLU A 33 -4.64 -15.50 24.65
CA GLU A 33 -5.08 -15.29 23.27
C GLU A 33 -4.04 -15.79 22.25
N LYS A 34 -2.75 -15.76 22.57
CA LYS A 34 -1.68 -16.31 21.71
C LYS A 34 -1.84 -17.82 21.50
N ALA A 35 -2.39 -18.55 22.46
CA ALA A 35 -2.66 -19.98 22.33
C ALA A 35 -3.71 -20.30 21.24
N TYR A 36 -4.55 -19.33 20.87
CA TYR A 36 -5.54 -19.46 19.80
C TYR A 36 -5.04 -18.95 18.45
N LEU A 37 -3.80 -18.46 18.36
CA LEU A 37 -3.23 -18.07 17.08
C LEU A 37 -2.97 -19.31 16.22
N TRP A 38 -3.19 -19.16 14.92
CA TRP A 38 -2.98 -20.21 13.93
C TRP A 38 -1.50 -20.60 13.74
N SER A 39 -0.57 -19.84 14.33
CA SER A 39 0.88 -20.05 14.23
C SER A 39 1.56 -19.76 15.57
N SER A 40 2.49 -20.64 15.96
CA SER A 40 3.35 -20.46 17.13
C SER A 40 4.50 -19.48 16.89
N ASP A 41 5.10 -18.97 17.96
CA ASP A 41 6.29 -18.11 17.92
C ASP A 41 7.43 -18.80 17.17
N LYS A 42 7.64 -20.09 17.45
CA LYS A 42 8.66 -20.90 16.79
C LYS A 42 8.44 -21.02 15.28
N GLU A 43 7.22 -21.29 14.83
CA GLU A 43 6.91 -21.37 13.40
C GLU A 43 7.14 -20.03 12.68
N ARG A 44 6.84 -18.93 13.36
CA ARG A 44 7.12 -17.57 12.84
C ARG A 44 8.63 -17.34 12.72
N ASP A 45 9.41 -17.71 13.73
CA ASP A 45 10.86 -17.60 13.71
C ASP A 45 11.49 -18.49 12.63
N ASP A 46 11.04 -19.73 12.50
CA ASP A 46 11.50 -20.67 11.48
C ASP A 46 11.19 -20.14 10.06
N THR A 47 9.99 -19.58 9.89
CA THR A 47 9.58 -18.93 8.63
C THR A 47 10.48 -17.74 8.32
N MET A 48 10.76 -16.87 9.29
CA MET A 48 11.65 -15.73 9.13
C MET A 48 13.08 -16.17 8.75
N HIS A 49 13.62 -17.19 9.42
CA HIS A 49 14.93 -17.74 9.09
C HIS A 49 14.98 -18.30 7.65
N SER A 50 13.92 -18.99 7.23
CA SER A 50 13.80 -19.52 5.86
C SER A 50 13.75 -18.41 4.80
N ILE A 51 13.00 -17.33 5.08
CA ILE A 51 12.94 -16.13 4.24
C ILE A 51 14.33 -15.50 4.11
N LEU A 52 15.00 -15.22 5.23
CA LEU A 52 16.33 -14.61 5.23
C LEU A 52 17.37 -15.46 4.51
N LYS A 53 17.30 -16.80 4.66
CA LYS A 53 18.14 -17.73 3.90
C LYS A 53 17.88 -17.61 2.39
N THR A 54 16.61 -17.50 1.98
CA THR A 54 16.24 -17.32 0.58
C THR A 54 16.73 -15.99 0.02
N VAL A 55 16.56 -14.90 0.76
CA VAL A 55 17.09 -13.57 0.39
C VAL A 55 18.60 -13.62 0.16
N ARG A 56 19.37 -14.22 1.09
CA ARG A 56 20.83 -14.37 0.94
C ARG A 56 21.20 -15.18 -0.30
N MET A 57 20.50 -16.28 -0.57
CA MET A 57 20.75 -17.08 -1.78
C MET A 57 20.50 -16.30 -3.06
N ILE A 58 19.46 -15.47 -3.10
CA ILE A 58 19.14 -14.61 -4.26
C ILE A 58 20.22 -13.54 -4.44
N GLN A 59 20.67 -12.91 -3.35
CA GLN A 59 21.73 -11.90 -3.40
C GLN A 59 23.07 -12.48 -3.88
N MET A 60 23.42 -13.71 -3.46
CA MET A 60 24.67 -14.36 -3.87
C MET A 60 24.65 -14.92 -5.29
N ASN A 61 23.53 -15.51 -5.73
CA ASN A 61 23.42 -16.17 -7.04
C ASN A 61 22.82 -15.27 -8.13
N GLY A 62 22.42 -14.04 -7.78
CA GLY A 62 21.68 -13.13 -8.63
C GLY A 62 20.26 -13.60 -8.96
N LYS A 63 19.61 -12.93 -9.92
CA LYS A 63 18.23 -13.20 -10.40
C LYS A 63 18.04 -14.58 -11.08
N LYS A 64 18.99 -15.51 -10.96
CA LYS A 64 18.94 -16.85 -11.58
C LYS A 64 18.09 -17.86 -10.81
N THR A 65 17.52 -17.48 -9.67
CA THR A 65 16.66 -18.36 -8.89
C THR A 65 15.23 -18.29 -9.41
N ARG A 66 14.64 -19.44 -9.79
CA ARG A 66 13.21 -19.57 -10.16
C ARG A 66 12.29 -19.54 -8.93
N ARG A 67 12.63 -18.75 -7.93
CA ARG A 67 11.85 -18.67 -6.68
C ARG A 67 10.99 -17.43 -6.74
N CYS A 68 9.73 -17.59 -6.35
CA CYS A 68 8.85 -16.47 -6.09
C CYS A 68 9.53 -15.50 -5.11
N ILE A 69 9.68 -14.25 -5.53
CA ILE A 69 10.26 -13.17 -4.71
C ILE A 69 9.19 -12.31 -4.04
N ARG A 70 7.91 -12.66 -4.24
CA ARG A 70 6.80 -11.87 -3.72
C ARG A 70 6.78 -11.79 -2.21
N GLY A 71 6.53 -10.60 -1.69
CA GLY A 71 6.50 -10.32 -0.25
C GLY A 71 7.88 -10.20 0.39
N ILE A 72 8.97 -10.52 -0.34
CA ILE A 72 10.34 -10.40 0.15
C ILE A 72 11.19 -9.46 -0.72
N GLU A 73 10.58 -8.80 -1.71
CA GLU A 73 11.25 -7.89 -2.64
C GLU A 73 11.95 -6.77 -1.89
N GLN A 74 11.36 -6.26 -0.80
CA GLN A 74 11.92 -5.21 0.03
C GLN A 74 13.27 -5.57 0.66
N TYR A 75 13.52 -6.87 0.90
CA TYR A 75 14.78 -7.36 1.47
C TYR A 75 15.83 -7.62 0.39
N ILE A 76 15.40 -7.77 -0.87
CA ILE A 76 16.28 -8.05 -2.01
C ILE A 76 16.63 -6.75 -2.75
N PHE A 77 15.65 -5.86 -2.92
CA PHE A 77 15.71 -4.60 -3.66
C PHE A 77 15.14 -3.47 -2.78
N PRO A 78 15.93 -2.90 -1.85
CA PRO A 78 15.48 -1.83 -0.97
C PRO A 78 14.89 -0.63 -1.73
N GLU A 79 15.42 -0.33 -2.91
CA GLU A 79 14.99 0.77 -3.79
C GLU A 79 13.54 0.58 -4.26
N PHE A 80 13.06 -0.66 -4.35
CA PHE A 80 11.69 -0.97 -4.73
C PHE A 80 10.68 -0.46 -3.70
N THR A 81 11.04 -0.54 -2.41
CA THR A 81 10.20 -0.03 -1.31
C THR A 81 10.12 1.49 -1.35
N GLU A 82 11.26 2.16 -1.56
CA GLU A 82 11.29 3.62 -1.69
C GLU A 82 10.52 4.09 -2.92
N GLN A 83 10.66 3.41 -4.06
CA GLN A 83 9.87 3.73 -5.25
C GLN A 83 8.36 3.55 -5.01
N LYS A 84 7.94 2.49 -4.30
CA LYS A 84 6.53 2.30 -3.92
C LYS A 84 6.01 3.45 -3.05
N LYS A 85 6.81 3.94 -2.10
CA LYS A 85 6.45 5.10 -1.27
C LYS A 85 6.29 6.35 -2.13
N ILE A 86 7.28 6.65 -2.98
CA ILE A 86 7.25 7.80 -3.89
C ILE A 86 5.98 7.77 -4.77
N ASN A 87 5.68 6.61 -5.37
CA ASN A 87 4.50 6.47 -6.22
C ASN A 87 3.19 6.70 -5.45
N LYS A 88 3.11 6.23 -4.20
CA LYS A 88 1.96 6.50 -3.33
C LYS A 88 1.83 8.00 -3.04
N ASP A 89 2.93 8.67 -2.76
CA ASP A 89 2.94 10.10 -2.49
C ASP A 89 2.56 10.90 -3.73
N CYS A 90 2.99 10.49 -4.93
CA CYS A 90 2.57 11.10 -6.19
C CYS A 90 1.05 11.02 -6.40
N VAL A 91 0.42 9.88 -6.07
CA VAL A 91 -1.04 9.73 -6.16
C VAL A 91 -1.74 10.68 -5.19
N LEU A 92 -1.23 10.79 -3.95
CA LEU A 92 -1.77 11.72 -2.96
C LEU A 92 -1.64 13.17 -3.45
N LEU A 93 -0.45 13.56 -3.94
CA LEU A 93 -0.19 14.90 -4.45
C LEU A 93 -1.10 15.24 -5.63
N ALA A 94 -1.33 14.31 -6.56
CA ALA A 94 -2.23 14.53 -7.69
C ALA A 94 -3.67 14.83 -7.23
N VAL A 95 -4.16 14.10 -6.22
CA VAL A 95 -5.48 14.35 -5.63
C VAL A 95 -5.52 15.70 -4.92
N LEU A 96 -4.50 16.04 -4.12
CA LEU A 96 -4.44 17.32 -3.40
C LEU A 96 -4.39 18.52 -4.37
N GLN A 97 -3.60 18.41 -5.44
CA GLN A 97 -3.52 19.44 -6.48
C GLN A 97 -4.86 19.64 -7.18
N GLU A 98 -5.59 18.56 -7.48
CA GLU A 98 -6.92 18.65 -8.07
C GLU A 98 -7.93 19.25 -7.08
N GLN A 99 -7.86 18.91 -5.78
CA GLN A 99 -8.68 19.55 -4.75
C GLN A 99 -8.43 21.06 -4.67
N ASP A 100 -7.16 21.47 -4.68
CA ASP A 100 -6.78 22.88 -4.66
C ASP A 100 -7.28 23.61 -5.92
N ARG A 101 -7.13 22.99 -7.11
CA ARG A 101 -7.66 23.53 -8.36
C ARG A 101 -9.17 23.74 -8.30
N GLN A 102 -9.92 22.74 -7.83
CA GLN A 102 -11.37 22.83 -7.69
C GLN A 102 -11.78 23.91 -6.69
N LYS A 103 -11.05 24.02 -5.56
CA LYS A 103 -11.25 25.06 -4.55
C LYS A 103 -11.04 26.46 -5.12
N THR A 104 -9.97 26.68 -5.90
CA THR A 104 -9.71 27.96 -6.57
C THR A 104 -10.80 28.32 -7.56
N LEU A 105 -11.40 27.34 -8.23
CA LEU A 105 -12.48 27.53 -9.20
C LEU A 105 -13.88 27.55 -8.56
N GLY A 106 -14.01 27.29 -7.24
CA GLY A 106 -15.29 27.20 -6.56
C GLY A 106 -16.17 26.02 -6.99
N ILE A 107 -15.57 25.01 -7.63
CA ILE A 107 -16.27 23.80 -8.10
C ILE A 107 -16.04 22.63 -7.16
N TYR A 108 -16.87 21.59 -7.27
CA TYR A 108 -16.70 20.33 -6.57
C TYR A 108 -17.11 19.19 -7.50
N ASP A 109 -16.12 18.46 -8.01
CA ASP A 109 -16.30 17.34 -8.92
C ASP A 109 -15.55 16.10 -8.40
N PRO A 110 -16.28 15.11 -7.84
CA PRO A 110 -15.67 13.89 -7.35
C PRO A 110 -15.13 12.97 -8.45
N GLU A 111 -15.65 13.05 -9.68
CA GLU A 111 -15.15 12.22 -10.79
C GLU A 111 -13.78 12.70 -11.26
N GLU A 112 -13.54 14.02 -11.29
CA GLU A 112 -12.21 14.56 -11.61
C GLU A 112 -11.16 14.18 -10.57
N LEU A 113 -11.51 14.18 -9.28
CA LEU A 113 -10.62 13.68 -8.20
C LEU A 113 -10.29 12.20 -8.38
N ARG A 114 -11.30 11.40 -8.73
CA ARG A 114 -11.12 9.99 -9.04
C ARG A 114 -10.24 9.79 -10.27
N ASN A 115 -10.40 10.61 -11.31
CA ASN A 115 -9.59 10.56 -12.52
C ASN A 115 -8.13 10.93 -12.25
N ALA A 116 -7.87 11.95 -11.41
CA ALA A 116 -6.53 12.31 -10.97
C ALA A 116 -5.84 11.14 -10.24
N SER A 117 -6.53 10.53 -9.27
CA SER A 117 -6.04 9.35 -8.55
C SER A 117 -5.79 8.15 -9.48
N LYS A 118 -6.74 7.84 -10.37
CA LYS A 118 -6.67 6.74 -11.32
C LYS A 118 -5.49 6.90 -12.29
N SER A 119 -5.28 8.11 -12.80
CA SER A 119 -4.18 8.41 -13.72
C SER A 119 -2.83 8.29 -13.02
N ALA A 120 -2.71 8.83 -11.81
CA ALA A 120 -1.46 8.75 -11.03
C ALA A 120 -1.14 7.31 -10.56
N SER A 121 -2.14 6.43 -10.43
CA SER A 121 -1.98 5.04 -9.99
C SER A 121 -1.80 4.02 -11.13
N GLU A 122 -1.69 4.47 -12.39
CA GLU A 122 -1.56 3.59 -13.55
C GLU A 122 -0.35 2.65 -13.46
N TRP A 123 0.78 3.14 -12.93
CA TRP A 123 1.97 2.31 -12.69
C TRP A 123 1.65 1.11 -11.78
N ALA A 124 0.91 1.33 -10.69
CA ALA A 124 0.59 0.27 -9.74
C ALA A 124 -0.30 -0.81 -10.38
N ARG A 125 -1.25 -0.39 -11.23
CA ARG A 125 -2.08 -1.30 -12.02
C ARG A 125 -1.22 -2.13 -12.97
N ASN A 126 -0.32 -1.50 -13.72
CA ASN A 126 0.53 -2.18 -14.69
C ASN A 126 1.50 -3.15 -14.01
N LEU A 127 2.06 -2.77 -12.86
CA LEU A 127 2.89 -3.65 -12.04
C LEU A 127 2.10 -4.87 -11.56
N ALA A 128 0.90 -4.67 -11.00
CA ALA A 128 0.06 -5.77 -10.54
C ALA A 128 -0.33 -6.75 -11.67
N LEU A 129 -0.61 -6.23 -12.87
CA LEU A 129 -0.88 -7.06 -14.05
C LEU A 129 0.35 -7.87 -14.47
N LYS A 130 1.53 -7.24 -14.49
CA LYS A 130 2.78 -7.92 -14.81
C LYS A 130 3.09 -9.02 -13.81
N ASP A 131 3.07 -8.69 -12.52
CA ASP A 131 3.36 -9.64 -11.46
C ASP A 131 2.37 -10.80 -11.54
N GLY A 132 1.07 -10.53 -11.74
CA GLY A 132 0.03 -11.56 -11.86
C GLY A 132 0.29 -12.53 -13.03
N ALA A 133 0.79 -12.01 -14.15
CA ALA A 133 1.16 -12.84 -15.29
C ALA A 133 2.43 -13.68 -15.03
N GLU A 134 3.37 -13.18 -14.23
CA GLU A 134 4.56 -13.94 -13.81
C GLU A 134 4.19 -15.08 -12.85
N ASP A 135 3.35 -14.82 -11.85
CA ASP A 135 2.86 -15.85 -10.92
C ASP A 135 2.11 -16.96 -11.66
N ALA A 136 1.24 -16.60 -12.61
CA ALA A 136 0.51 -17.58 -13.41
C ALA A 136 1.45 -18.52 -14.19
N LYS A 137 2.60 -18.01 -14.67
CA LYS A 137 3.62 -18.82 -15.34
C LYS A 137 4.33 -19.74 -14.35
N GLU A 138 4.67 -19.26 -13.16
CA GLU A 138 5.31 -20.09 -12.13
C GLU A 138 4.43 -21.28 -11.73
N VAL A 139 3.11 -21.08 -11.60
CA VAL A 139 2.17 -22.16 -11.30
C VAL A 139 2.05 -23.16 -12.46
N SER A 140 2.07 -22.70 -13.71
CA SER A 140 1.92 -23.59 -14.88
C SER A 140 3.13 -24.48 -15.18
N LEU A 141 4.27 -24.25 -14.52
CA LEU A 141 5.52 -25.00 -14.69
C LEU A 141 5.74 -26.09 -13.63
N HIS A 142 4.80 -26.22 -12.68
CA HIS A 142 4.76 -27.24 -11.64
C HIS A 142 3.59 -28.19 -11.85
#